data_AF-A0A7W1REQ1-F1
#
_entry.id   AF-A0A7W1REQ1-F1
#
_cell.length_a   1.000
_cell.length_b   1.000
_cell.length_c   1.000
_cell.angle_alpha   90.00
_cell.angle_beta   90.00
_cell.angle_gamma   90.00
#
_symmetry.space_group_name_H-M   'P 1'
#
loop_
_entity.id
_entity.type
_entity.pdbx_description
1 polymer ?
#
loop_
_entity_poly.entity_id
_entity_poly.type
_entity_poly.pdbx_seq_one_letter_code
_entity_poly.pdbx_strand_id
1 'polypeptide(L)'
;MPSIQYTVVRRVAATAASHRLMVSSLKHICFFFAFLITDYCLRQSGTLNTAQAKDLGVHGALAPIEEIDPIEIIQQKLKVMEESGELKKRNVELQKKARASVERPKLVEGITRATSSRTFTFDPTYIAKEDLYDHQGRVFAKKGTKINPLENISLSQNLVFFDGDDGEQLAWVKDQLAKPEGLKPTRLILVRGTPLKLAEELEIPVYFDQSGTLTTKLAIKHVPAFVSQVNLHLKIEEIILPPSRESKVEGAR
;
A
#
# COMPACT_ATOMS: atom_id res chain seq x y z
N MET A 1 -30.39 -55.15 17.60
CA MET A 1 -30.72 -55.41 19.02
C MET A 1 -31.39 -54.16 19.61
N PRO A 2 -32.25 -54.28 20.63
CA PRO A 2 -33.48 -53.47 20.67
C PRO A 2 -33.44 -52.20 21.52
N SER A 3 -34.57 -51.50 21.39
CA SER A 3 -35.16 -50.45 22.22
C SER A 3 -35.36 -50.84 23.71
N ILE A 4 -35.99 -49.91 24.48
CA ILE A 4 -36.90 -50.09 25.65
C ILE A 4 -36.54 -49.22 26.89
N GLN A 5 -37.31 -48.13 27.06
CA GLN A 5 -38.06 -47.67 28.27
C GLN A 5 -37.29 -47.46 29.62
N TYR A 6 -37.82 -46.96 30.75
CA TYR A 6 -39.16 -46.65 31.31
C TYR A 6 -39.13 -45.25 32.02
N THR A 7 -40.17 -44.39 32.06
CA THR A 7 -41.42 -44.38 32.89
C THR A 7 -41.15 -44.23 34.41
N VAL A 8 -41.75 -43.28 35.17
CA VAL A 8 -43.07 -43.25 35.88
C VAL A 8 -43.22 -41.82 36.52
N VAL A 9 -44.21 -40.95 36.26
CA VAL A 9 -45.67 -40.88 36.57
C VAL A 9 -46.09 -40.46 38.00
N ARG A 10 -46.69 -39.25 38.13
CA ARG A 10 -47.87 -38.82 38.97
C ARG A 10 -48.11 -37.30 38.71
N ARG A 11 -49.29 -36.72 38.38
CA ARG A 11 -50.70 -36.74 38.91
C ARG A 11 -50.78 -36.27 40.37
N VAL A 12 -51.68 -35.37 40.80
CA VAL A 12 -53.04 -34.87 40.38
C VAL A 12 -53.00 -33.31 40.33
N ALA A 13 -53.86 -32.45 39.72
CA ALA A 13 -55.32 -32.40 39.40
C ALA A 13 -55.61 -32.03 37.91
N ALA A 14 -56.76 -31.60 37.36
CA ALA A 14 -58.02 -30.89 37.73
C ALA A 14 -57.94 -29.35 37.91
N THR A 15 -58.95 -28.51 37.61
CA THR A 15 -60.39 -28.75 37.31
C THR A 15 -60.92 -27.93 36.09
N ALA A 16 -62.13 -28.26 35.60
CA ALA A 16 -62.88 -27.73 34.44
C ALA A 16 -63.20 -26.19 34.48
N ALA A 17 -63.82 -25.52 33.48
CA ALA A 17 -64.66 -25.93 32.33
C ALA A 17 -64.50 -24.91 31.15
N SER A 18 -65.24 -24.86 30.03
CA SER A 18 -66.57 -25.42 29.68
C SER A 18 -66.81 -25.43 28.14
N HIS A 19 -67.78 -26.21 27.63
CA HIS A 19 -68.21 -26.19 26.21
C HIS A 19 -69.70 -26.59 26.04
N ARG A 20 -70.39 -25.99 25.06
CA ARG A 20 -71.72 -26.35 24.47
C ARG A 20 -73.02 -26.26 25.30
N LEU A 21 -73.82 -25.25 24.97
CA LEU A 21 -75.17 -25.32 24.35
C LEU A 21 -76.22 -26.37 24.81
N MET A 22 -77.35 -25.91 25.38
CA MET A 22 -78.76 -26.39 25.21
C MET A 22 -79.71 -25.42 25.98
N VAL A 23 -81.01 -25.20 25.69
CA VAL A 23 -81.80 -25.33 24.44
C VAL A 23 -83.13 -24.51 24.55
N SER A 24 -83.68 -24.05 23.42
CA SER A 24 -85.05 -23.52 23.11
C SER A 24 -85.95 -22.80 24.15
N SER A 25 -86.39 -21.58 23.83
CA SER A 25 -87.78 -21.04 23.97
C SER A 25 -87.82 -19.57 23.47
N LEU A 26 -88.85 -18.95 22.88
CA LEU A 26 -89.96 -19.38 22.01
C LEU A 26 -90.57 -18.09 21.38
N LYS A 27 -90.45 -17.93 20.05
CA LYS A 27 -91.21 -17.07 19.11
C LYS A 27 -91.93 -15.76 19.56
N HIS A 28 -91.71 -14.69 18.75
CA HIS A 28 -92.63 -13.59 18.35
C HIS A 28 -92.58 -12.18 19.02
N ILE A 29 -92.94 -11.19 18.18
CA ILE A 29 -93.48 -9.83 18.44
C ILE A 29 -92.51 -8.66 18.74
N CYS A 30 -92.79 -7.51 18.09
CA CYS A 30 -92.24 -6.13 18.22
C CYS A 30 -90.70 -5.94 18.21
N PHE A 31 -90.05 -5.19 17.30
CA PHE A 31 -90.46 -4.11 16.37
C PHE A 31 -90.87 -2.78 17.06
N PHE A 32 -90.18 -1.70 16.67
CA PHE A 32 -90.42 -0.26 16.90
C PHE A 32 -89.95 0.44 18.21
N PHE A 33 -89.56 1.71 18.02
CA PHE A 33 -89.22 2.80 18.97
C PHE A 33 -88.00 2.65 19.91
N ALA A 34 -87.28 3.72 20.32
CA ALA A 34 -86.89 4.99 19.67
C ALA A 34 -85.96 5.82 20.61
N PHE A 35 -85.23 6.79 20.04
CA PHE A 35 -84.81 8.10 20.60
C PHE A 35 -84.30 8.17 22.07
N LEU A 36 -83.02 8.48 22.33
CA LEU A 36 -82.31 9.80 22.27
C LEU A 36 -82.32 10.56 23.62
N ILE A 37 -81.42 11.56 23.72
CA ILE A 37 -81.39 12.70 24.68
C ILE A 37 -80.93 12.41 26.12
N THR A 38 -80.35 13.35 26.87
CA THR A 38 -79.06 14.09 26.70
C THR A 38 -78.59 14.54 28.11
N ASP A 39 -77.39 15.11 28.22
CA ASP A 39 -76.92 16.09 29.23
C ASP A 39 -77.49 16.10 30.67
N TYR A 40 -76.59 16.00 31.65
CA TYR A 40 -76.45 17.09 32.61
C TYR A 40 -75.00 17.27 33.08
N CYS A 41 -74.52 18.51 33.11
CA CYS A 41 -73.13 18.84 33.43
C CYS A 41 -72.95 19.38 34.86
N LEU A 42 -71.68 19.57 35.23
CA LEU A 42 -71.17 20.37 36.36
C LEU A 42 -71.55 19.93 37.80
N ARG A 43 -70.54 19.38 38.49
CA ARG A 43 -70.10 19.97 39.77
C ARG A 43 -68.58 19.84 39.93
N GLN A 44 -67.93 20.93 40.35
CA GLN A 44 -66.47 21.07 40.40
C GLN A 44 -65.87 20.51 41.69
N SER A 45 -64.61 20.04 41.63
CA SER A 45 -63.52 20.49 42.51
C SER A 45 -62.16 20.12 41.90
N GLY A 46 -61.16 20.98 42.04
CA GLY A 46 -59.98 21.01 41.18
C GLY A 46 -58.97 19.87 41.38
N THR A 47 -58.39 19.41 40.27
CA THR A 47 -57.21 18.52 40.25
C THR A 47 -55.92 19.35 40.10
N LEU A 48 -54.97 19.15 41.00
CA LEU A 48 -53.62 19.72 40.89
C LEU A 48 -52.89 19.11 39.68
N ASN A 49 -52.56 19.92 38.68
CA ASN A 49 -51.73 19.49 37.55
C ASN A 49 -50.27 19.28 38.00
N THR A 50 -49.96 18.08 38.50
CA THR A 50 -48.57 17.63 38.62
C THR A 50 -47.99 17.46 37.22
N ALA A 51 -46.91 18.19 36.90
CA ALA A 51 -46.23 18.06 35.62
C ALA A 51 -45.48 16.73 35.56
N GLN A 52 -46.11 15.71 34.97
CA GLN A 52 -45.53 14.38 34.77
C GLN A 52 -44.48 14.42 33.66
N ALA A 53 -43.27 14.87 33.99
CA ALA A 53 -42.11 14.75 33.13
C ALA A 53 -41.75 13.26 32.96
N LYS A 54 -42.14 12.69 31.82
CA LYS A 54 -41.90 11.27 31.52
C LYS A 54 -40.54 11.09 30.86
N ASP A 55 -39.58 10.57 31.61
CA ASP A 55 -38.35 10.04 31.03
C ASP A 55 -38.71 8.90 30.05
N LEU A 56 -38.16 8.97 28.84
CA LEU A 56 -38.33 7.96 27.78
C LEU A 56 -37.20 6.92 27.81
N GLY A 57 -36.15 7.17 28.59
CA GLY A 57 -34.96 6.32 28.71
C GLY A 57 -34.09 6.29 27.46
N VAL A 58 -32.94 5.62 27.57
CA VAL A 58 -32.07 5.36 26.42
C VAL A 58 -32.55 4.08 25.72
N HIS A 59 -33.23 4.23 24.58
CA HIS A 59 -33.57 3.10 23.72
C HIS A 59 -32.42 2.78 22.76
N GLY A 60 -31.55 1.87 23.19
CA GLY A 60 -30.49 1.29 22.37
C GLY A 60 -29.85 0.10 23.07
N ALA A 61 -30.02 -1.11 22.53
CA ALA A 61 -29.30 -2.28 23.03
C ALA A 61 -27.85 -2.20 22.55
N LEU A 62 -26.94 -1.79 23.44
CA LEU A 62 -25.50 -1.83 23.19
C LEU A 62 -25.03 -3.29 23.21
N ALA A 63 -25.07 -3.93 22.05
CA ALA A 63 -24.37 -5.21 21.86
C ALA A 63 -22.85 -4.97 22.03
N PRO A 64 -22.11 -5.88 22.67
CA PRO A 64 -20.66 -5.79 22.71
C PRO A 64 -20.12 -5.89 21.28
N ILE A 65 -19.22 -4.97 20.91
CA ILE A 65 -18.55 -4.99 19.61
C ILE A 65 -17.38 -5.97 19.72
N GLU A 66 -17.67 -7.25 19.56
CA GLU A 66 -16.66 -8.29 19.38
C GLU A 66 -16.14 -8.22 17.94
N GLU A 67 -15.02 -7.52 17.75
CA GLU A 67 -14.31 -7.51 16.47
C GLU A 67 -13.72 -8.90 16.18
N ILE A 68 -14.18 -9.54 15.10
CA ILE A 68 -13.64 -10.82 14.61
C ILE A 68 -12.15 -10.61 14.26
N ASP A 69 -11.28 -11.55 14.65
CA ASP A 69 -9.84 -11.47 14.41
C ASP A 69 -9.55 -11.22 12.90
N PRO A 70 -8.89 -10.11 12.54
CA PRO A 70 -8.50 -9.84 11.15
C PRO A 70 -7.72 -10.98 10.48
N ILE A 71 -6.95 -11.75 11.26
CA ILE A 71 -6.21 -12.91 10.78
C ILE A 71 -7.15 -14.06 10.38
N GLU A 72 -8.20 -14.34 11.15
CA GLU A 72 -9.20 -15.36 10.79
C GLU A 72 -9.94 -14.97 9.50
N ILE A 73 -10.33 -13.69 9.36
CA ILE A 73 -10.97 -13.16 8.14
C ILE A 73 -10.04 -13.33 6.93
N ILE A 74 -8.74 -13.04 7.08
CA ILE A 74 -7.73 -13.23 6.02
C ILE A 74 -7.58 -14.72 5.67
N GLN A 75 -7.47 -15.61 6.66
CA GLN A 75 -7.34 -17.05 6.44
C GLN A 75 -8.56 -17.64 5.72
N GLN A 76 -9.77 -17.31 6.17
CA GLN A 76 -11.01 -17.79 5.56
C GLN A 76 -11.15 -17.30 4.10
N LYS A 77 -10.77 -16.04 3.83
CA LYS A 77 -10.72 -15.49 2.46
C LYS A 77 -9.69 -16.20 1.59
N LEU A 78 -8.48 -16.45 2.10
CA LEU A 78 -7.44 -17.19 1.36
C LEU A 78 -7.88 -18.61 1.03
N LYS A 79 -8.54 -19.31 1.97
CA LYS A 79 -9.08 -20.65 1.75
C LYS A 79 -10.14 -20.69 0.64
N VAL A 80 -11.09 -19.75 0.63
CA VAL A 80 -12.08 -19.63 -0.46
C VAL A 80 -11.41 -19.33 -1.81
N MET A 81 -10.34 -18.51 -1.82
CA MET A 81 -9.55 -18.26 -3.02
C MET A 81 -8.71 -19.48 -3.45
N GLU A 82 -8.33 -20.38 -2.55
CA GLU A 82 -7.64 -21.64 -2.85
C GLU A 82 -8.60 -22.67 -3.44
N GLU A 83 -9.75 -22.90 -2.80
CA GLU A 83 -10.80 -23.84 -3.23
C GLU A 83 -11.36 -23.48 -4.62
N SER A 84 -11.50 -22.18 -4.92
CA SER A 84 -11.88 -21.67 -6.25
C SER A 84 -10.72 -21.60 -7.27
N GLY A 85 -9.49 -21.89 -6.83
CA GLY A 85 -8.28 -21.80 -7.64
C GLY A 85 -7.87 -20.38 -8.05
N GLU A 86 -8.51 -19.33 -7.51
CA GLU A 86 -8.12 -17.94 -7.75
C GLU A 86 -6.70 -17.65 -7.21
N LEU A 87 -6.39 -18.14 -6.00
CA LEU A 87 -5.10 -17.95 -5.34
C LEU A 87 -3.93 -18.42 -6.22
N LYS A 88 -4.08 -19.58 -6.89
CA LYS A 88 -3.09 -20.10 -7.83
C LYS A 88 -2.93 -19.19 -9.07
N LYS A 89 -4.03 -18.64 -9.61
CA LYS A 89 -3.98 -17.68 -10.73
C LYS A 89 -3.28 -16.39 -10.32
N ARG A 90 -3.62 -15.83 -9.15
CA ARG A 90 -2.97 -14.65 -8.56
C ARG A 90 -1.47 -14.85 -8.36
N ASN A 91 -1.06 -15.99 -7.82
CA ASN A 91 0.36 -16.29 -7.61
C ASN A 91 1.14 -16.34 -8.94
N VAL A 92 0.58 -16.95 -10.00
CA VAL A 92 1.20 -16.96 -11.34
C VAL A 92 1.26 -15.54 -11.94
N GLU A 93 0.22 -14.73 -11.78
CA GLU A 93 0.25 -13.31 -12.18
C GLU A 93 1.33 -12.52 -11.43
N LEU A 94 1.44 -12.70 -10.11
CA LEU A 94 2.42 -12.01 -9.27
C LEU A 94 3.85 -12.41 -9.64
N GLN A 95 4.10 -13.71 -9.85
CA GLN A 95 5.38 -14.20 -10.36
C GLN A 95 5.73 -13.61 -11.73
N LYS A 96 4.78 -13.56 -12.66
CA LYS A 96 4.98 -12.94 -13.99
C LYS A 96 5.27 -11.45 -13.89
N LYS A 97 4.55 -10.71 -13.04
CA LYS A 97 4.73 -9.27 -12.80
C LYS A 97 6.09 -8.98 -12.13
N ALA A 98 6.46 -9.76 -11.11
CA ALA A 98 7.75 -9.64 -10.44
C ALA A 98 8.92 -9.90 -11.40
N ARG A 99 8.86 -11.01 -12.16
CA ARG A 99 9.87 -11.35 -13.17
C ARG A 99 10.04 -10.23 -14.20
N ALA A 100 8.94 -9.77 -14.81
CA ALA A 100 8.99 -8.68 -15.79
C ALA A 100 9.58 -7.37 -15.20
N SER A 101 9.25 -7.05 -13.95
CA SER A 101 9.79 -5.85 -13.26
C SER A 101 11.26 -5.96 -12.86
N VAL A 102 11.84 -7.17 -12.83
CA VAL A 102 13.27 -7.40 -12.59
C VAL A 102 14.04 -7.44 -13.92
N GLU A 103 13.48 -8.09 -14.95
CA GLU A 103 14.05 -8.13 -16.30
C GLU A 103 14.11 -6.73 -16.94
N ARG A 104 13.05 -5.92 -16.76
CA ARG A 104 12.96 -4.54 -17.24
C ARG A 104 12.31 -3.63 -16.19
N PRO A 105 13.11 -3.03 -15.28
CA PRO A 105 12.63 -2.08 -14.29
C PRO A 105 11.95 -0.85 -14.92
N LYS A 106 11.14 -0.14 -14.12
CA LYS A 106 10.63 1.18 -14.51
C LYS A 106 11.79 2.15 -14.72
N LEU A 107 11.74 2.94 -15.79
CA LEU A 107 12.70 4.03 -16.04
C LEU A 107 12.68 5.07 -14.91
N VAL A 108 13.80 5.76 -14.72
CA VAL A 108 13.89 6.91 -13.83
C VAL A 108 13.25 8.12 -14.50
N GLU A 109 12.20 8.65 -13.88
CA GLU A 109 11.48 9.81 -14.39
C GLU A 109 12.32 11.10 -14.28
N GLY A 110 12.11 12.04 -15.20
CA GLY A 110 12.80 13.34 -15.22
C GLY A 110 14.24 13.35 -15.78
N ILE A 111 14.86 12.18 -15.98
CA ILE A 111 16.18 12.06 -16.63
C ILE A 111 16.02 12.02 -18.16
N THR A 112 16.84 12.78 -18.88
CA THR A 112 16.83 12.85 -20.35
C THR A 112 18.23 12.66 -20.95
N ARG A 113 18.35 12.54 -22.28
CA ARG A 113 19.66 12.52 -22.94
C ARG A 113 20.32 13.91 -22.90
N ALA A 114 21.63 13.95 -22.67
CA ALA A 114 22.44 15.16 -22.67
C ALA A 114 22.51 15.81 -24.07
N THR A 115 21.93 17.02 -24.18
CA THR A 115 21.99 17.90 -25.35
C THR A 115 23.08 18.96 -25.26
N SER A 116 23.73 19.09 -24.10
CA SER A 116 24.86 19.97 -23.84
C SER A 116 25.72 19.36 -22.73
N SER A 117 27.04 19.60 -22.77
CA SER A 117 27.94 19.15 -21.70
C SER A 117 27.83 20.03 -20.47
N ARG A 118 27.77 19.42 -19.27
CA ARG A 118 27.70 20.14 -18.00
C ARG A 118 28.57 19.44 -16.94
N THR A 119 29.53 20.18 -16.40
CA THR A 119 30.40 19.72 -15.30
C THR A 119 30.07 20.49 -14.02
N PHE A 120 29.94 19.78 -12.90
CA PHE A 120 29.70 20.39 -11.59
C PHE A 120 30.23 19.48 -10.47
N THR A 121 30.31 20.01 -9.24
CA THR A 121 30.71 19.26 -8.06
C THR A 121 29.55 19.03 -7.09
N PHE A 122 29.64 17.93 -6.35
CA PHE A 122 28.76 17.59 -5.25
C PHE A 122 29.61 17.41 -3.98
N ASP A 123 29.22 18.08 -2.90
CA ASP A 123 29.80 17.93 -1.57
C ASP A 123 28.99 16.86 -0.80
N PRO A 124 29.58 15.70 -0.45
CA PRO A 124 28.92 14.66 0.33
C PRO A 124 28.93 14.94 1.85
N THR A 125 29.41 16.10 2.30
CA THR A 125 29.43 16.49 3.72
C THR A 125 28.02 16.48 4.32
N TYR A 126 27.77 15.54 5.21
CA TYR A 126 26.56 15.50 6.02
C TYR A 126 26.73 16.37 7.27
N ILE A 127 25.67 17.07 7.67
CA ILE A 127 25.61 17.82 8.94
C ILE A 127 24.58 17.14 9.84
N ALA A 128 25.02 16.66 11.00
CA ALA A 128 24.17 15.98 11.96
C ALA A 128 23.08 16.92 12.50
N LYS A 129 21.80 16.57 12.27
CA LYS A 129 20.63 17.36 12.69
C LYS A 129 20.30 17.19 14.18
N GLU A 130 20.79 16.11 14.76
CA GLU A 130 20.63 15.63 16.13
C GLU A 130 21.90 14.87 16.54
N ASP A 131 21.99 14.44 17.79
CA ASP A 131 23.08 13.58 18.25
C ASP A 131 22.90 12.17 17.66
N LEU A 132 23.98 11.60 17.09
CA LEU A 132 23.97 10.27 16.48
C LEU A 132 24.57 9.24 17.44
N TYR A 133 23.83 8.16 17.67
CA TYR A 133 24.14 7.11 18.63
C TYR A 133 24.57 5.82 17.93
N ASP A 134 25.54 5.13 18.50
CA ASP A 134 25.89 3.77 18.08
C ASP A 134 24.92 2.73 18.66
N HIS A 135 25.11 1.46 18.30
CA HIS A 135 24.29 0.34 18.79
C HIS A 135 24.47 0.02 20.29
N GLN A 136 25.29 0.80 21.01
CA GLN A 136 25.49 0.73 22.46
C GLN A 136 24.96 1.99 23.16
N GLY A 137 24.30 2.90 22.44
CA GLY A 137 23.75 4.15 22.97
C GLY A 137 24.80 5.24 23.22
N ARG A 138 26.01 5.12 22.64
CA ARG A 138 27.07 6.12 22.79
C ARG A 138 27.01 7.13 21.64
N VAL A 139 27.09 8.43 21.96
CA VAL A 139 27.11 9.49 20.94
C VAL A 139 28.44 9.47 20.18
N PHE A 140 28.41 9.15 18.89
CA PHE A 140 29.60 9.17 18.02
C PHE A 140 29.74 10.46 17.20
N ALA A 141 28.63 11.18 17.00
CA ALA A 141 28.64 12.53 16.42
C ALA A 141 27.56 13.38 17.11
N LYS A 142 27.86 14.65 17.39
CA LYS A 142 26.90 15.57 18.02
C LYS A 142 26.13 16.34 16.96
N LYS A 143 24.97 16.89 17.33
CA LYS A 143 24.24 17.87 16.55
C LYS A 143 25.16 19.00 16.10
N GLY A 144 25.18 19.27 14.79
CA GLY A 144 26.06 20.24 14.14
C GLY A 144 27.43 19.71 13.72
N THR A 145 27.82 18.49 14.09
CA THR A 145 29.03 17.85 13.56
C THR A 145 28.90 17.69 12.03
N LYS A 146 29.91 18.19 11.31
CA LYS A 146 30.09 17.94 9.87
C LYS A 146 30.87 16.64 9.68
N ILE A 147 30.45 15.82 8.72
CA ILE A 147 31.08 14.53 8.41
C ILE A 147 31.14 14.39 6.90
N ASN A 148 32.34 14.41 6.31
CA ASN A 148 32.53 14.10 4.89
C ASN A 148 33.10 12.67 4.74
N PRO A 149 32.36 11.73 4.11
CA PRO A 149 32.85 10.35 3.95
C PRO A 149 34.19 10.24 3.21
N LEU A 150 34.49 11.19 2.32
CA LEU A 150 35.69 11.18 1.48
C LEU A 150 36.98 11.57 2.24
N GLU A 151 36.87 12.04 3.49
CA GLU A 151 38.03 12.27 4.37
C GLU A 151 38.69 10.95 4.80
N ASN A 152 37.89 9.89 4.95
CA ASN A 152 38.35 8.60 5.47
C ASN A 152 38.27 7.47 4.42
N ILE A 153 37.37 7.58 3.43
CA ILE A 153 37.12 6.52 2.43
C ILE A 153 37.09 7.15 1.03
N SER A 154 38.13 6.89 0.23
CA SER A 154 38.10 7.29 -1.18
C SER A 154 37.08 6.47 -1.98
N LEU A 155 36.46 7.09 -2.98
CA LEU A 155 35.53 6.43 -3.91
C LEU A 155 36.25 5.27 -4.63
N SER A 156 35.85 4.02 -4.37
CA SER A 156 36.55 2.83 -4.89
C SER A 156 36.32 2.58 -6.39
N GLN A 157 35.18 3.02 -6.93
CA GLN A 157 34.81 2.89 -8.33
C GLN A 157 34.24 4.21 -8.85
N ASN A 158 34.64 4.64 -10.05
CA ASN A 158 33.93 5.70 -10.76
C ASN A 158 32.50 5.22 -11.08
N LEU A 159 31.52 6.11 -11.16
CA LEU A 159 30.14 5.74 -11.51
C LEU A 159 29.80 6.26 -12.90
N VAL A 160 29.11 5.46 -13.70
CA VAL A 160 28.56 5.87 -15.00
C VAL A 160 27.06 5.66 -15.00
N PHE A 161 26.31 6.74 -15.20
CA PHE A 161 24.87 6.74 -15.37
C PHE A 161 24.55 6.85 -16.87
N PHE A 162 23.80 5.89 -17.40
CA PHE A 162 23.46 5.86 -18.83
C PHE A 162 22.11 5.21 -19.11
N ASP A 163 21.61 5.43 -20.31
CA ASP A 163 20.43 4.78 -20.87
C ASP A 163 20.85 3.50 -21.61
N GLY A 164 20.42 2.34 -21.11
CA GLY A 164 20.71 1.03 -21.70
C GLY A 164 19.87 0.67 -22.92
N ASP A 165 18.86 1.49 -23.27
CA ASP A 165 18.16 1.39 -24.55
C ASP A 165 18.79 2.30 -25.64
N ASP A 166 19.75 3.18 -25.29
CA ASP A 166 20.45 4.07 -26.22
C ASP A 166 21.78 3.42 -26.67
N GLY A 167 21.82 2.96 -27.92
CA GLY A 167 22.99 2.28 -28.49
C GLY A 167 24.24 3.16 -28.58
N GLU A 168 24.11 4.49 -28.68
CA GLU A 168 25.25 5.41 -28.73
C GLU A 168 25.85 5.61 -27.33
N GLN A 169 24.99 5.65 -26.30
CA GLN A 169 25.43 5.61 -24.91
C GLN A 169 26.11 4.28 -24.57
N LEU A 170 25.54 3.15 -25.00
CA LEU A 170 26.14 1.84 -24.78
C LEU A 170 27.51 1.70 -25.48
N ALA A 171 27.67 2.23 -26.70
CA ALA A 171 28.97 2.29 -27.38
C ALA A 171 29.97 3.14 -26.60
N TRP A 172 29.59 4.36 -26.20
CA TRP A 172 30.46 5.23 -25.39
C TRP A 172 30.85 4.62 -24.04
N VAL A 173 29.96 3.84 -23.42
CA VAL A 173 30.25 3.06 -22.20
C VAL A 173 31.29 1.98 -22.48
N LYS A 174 31.17 1.22 -23.57
CA LYS A 174 32.18 0.23 -23.98
C LYS A 174 33.55 0.89 -24.21
N ASP A 175 33.58 2.08 -24.81
CA ASP A 175 34.80 2.90 -24.95
C ASP A 175 35.36 3.40 -23.59
N GLN A 176 34.53 3.60 -22.56
CA GLN A 176 35.02 3.94 -21.21
C GLN A 176 35.64 2.74 -20.50
N LEU A 177 35.10 1.53 -20.73
CA LEU A 177 35.59 0.28 -20.15
C LEU A 177 36.90 -0.17 -20.79
N ALA A 178 37.11 0.09 -22.09
CA ALA A 178 38.33 -0.24 -22.83
C ALA A 178 39.55 0.65 -22.52
N LYS A 179 39.46 1.55 -21.53
CA LYS A 179 40.56 2.45 -21.15
C LYS A 179 41.69 1.71 -20.40
N PRO A 180 42.95 2.12 -20.57
CA PRO A 180 44.10 1.38 -20.05
C PRO A 180 44.17 1.34 -18.51
N GLU A 181 44.92 0.35 -18.01
CA GLU A 181 45.11 0.11 -16.58
C GLU A 181 45.70 1.32 -15.83
N GLY A 182 45.35 1.44 -14.55
CA GLY A 182 45.69 2.58 -13.69
C GLY A 182 44.53 3.54 -13.41
N LEU A 183 43.45 3.48 -14.19
CA LEU A 183 42.18 4.14 -13.87
C LEU A 183 41.37 3.33 -12.85
N LYS A 184 40.62 4.01 -11.98
CA LYS A 184 39.69 3.33 -11.04
C LYS A 184 38.59 2.60 -11.84
N PRO A 185 38.26 1.34 -11.48
CA PRO A 185 37.23 0.58 -12.18
C PRO A 185 35.88 1.30 -12.16
N THR A 186 35.07 1.10 -13.20
CA THR A 186 33.81 1.82 -13.40
C THR A 186 32.61 0.95 -13.04
N ARG A 187 31.70 1.50 -12.23
CA ARG A 187 30.40 0.91 -11.92
C ARG A 187 29.34 1.42 -12.89
N LEU A 188 28.68 0.49 -13.56
CA LEU A 188 27.64 0.77 -14.55
C LEU A 188 26.27 0.89 -13.89
N ILE A 189 25.57 1.99 -14.11
CA ILE A 189 24.26 2.29 -13.51
C ILE A 189 23.29 2.74 -14.61
N LEU A 190 22.21 1.98 -14.78
CA LEU A 190 21.14 2.30 -15.70
C LEU A 190 20.11 3.25 -15.09
N VAL A 191 19.64 4.20 -15.89
CA VAL A 191 18.39 4.96 -15.65
C VAL A 191 17.21 4.41 -16.45
N ARG A 192 17.49 3.64 -17.50
CA ARG A 192 16.54 2.94 -18.38
C ARG A 192 17.25 1.75 -19.04
N GLY A 193 16.51 0.72 -19.46
CA GLY A 193 17.04 -0.48 -20.11
C GLY A 193 16.85 -1.75 -19.29
N THR A 194 17.56 -2.81 -19.67
CA THR A 194 17.47 -4.16 -19.07
C THR A 194 18.80 -4.54 -18.40
N PRO A 195 18.92 -4.43 -17.06
CA PRO A 195 20.21 -4.57 -16.37
C PRO A 195 20.79 -5.99 -16.45
N LEU A 196 19.97 -7.04 -16.34
CA LEU A 196 20.45 -8.42 -16.38
C LEU A 196 21.08 -8.77 -17.74
N LYS A 197 20.37 -8.47 -18.84
CA LYS A 197 20.87 -8.69 -20.20
C LYS A 197 22.18 -7.93 -20.47
N LEU A 198 22.30 -6.70 -19.98
CA LEU A 198 23.52 -5.90 -20.15
C LEU A 198 24.67 -6.38 -19.25
N ALA A 199 24.39 -6.96 -18.08
CA ALA A 199 25.42 -7.62 -17.27
C ALA A 199 25.92 -8.92 -17.92
N GLU A 200 25.05 -9.67 -18.58
CA GLU A 200 25.40 -10.84 -19.40
C GLU A 200 26.21 -10.43 -20.66
N GLU A 201 25.80 -9.37 -21.36
CA GLU A 201 26.47 -8.89 -22.59
C GLU A 201 27.86 -8.27 -22.33
N LEU A 202 28.09 -7.69 -21.15
CA LEU A 202 29.33 -7.00 -20.78
C LEU A 202 30.25 -7.81 -19.84
N GLU A 203 29.81 -8.98 -19.38
CA GLU A 203 30.46 -9.82 -18.34
C GLU A 203 30.81 -9.06 -17.04
N ILE A 204 30.15 -7.92 -16.79
CA ILE A 204 30.43 -6.97 -15.70
C ILE A 204 29.12 -6.60 -14.98
N PRO A 205 29.09 -6.47 -13.64
CA PRO A 205 27.90 -6.08 -12.90
C PRO A 205 27.30 -4.72 -13.33
N VAL A 206 26.09 -4.78 -13.92
CA VAL A 206 25.26 -3.61 -14.27
C VAL A 206 24.18 -3.42 -13.21
N TYR A 207 24.11 -2.21 -12.64
CA TYR A 207 23.13 -1.81 -11.64
C TYR A 207 22.02 -0.95 -12.27
N PHE A 208 20.96 -0.68 -11.52
CA PHE A 208 19.87 0.22 -11.92
C PHE A 208 19.58 1.21 -10.80
N ASP A 209 19.44 2.50 -11.11
CA ASP A 209 19.13 3.54 -10.11
C ASP A 209 17.64 3.51 -9.73
N GLN A 210 17.26 2.53 -8.91
CA GLN A 210 15.86 2.33 -8.53
C GLN A 210 15.27 3.61 -7.89
N SER A 211 14.14 4.05 -8.44
CA SER A 211 13.44 5.29 -8.07
C SER A 211 14.28 6.58 -8.19
N GLY A 212 15.37 6.58 -8.97
CA GLY A 212 16.20 7.77 -9.20
C GLY A 212 16.97 8.24 -7.96
N THR A 213 17.27 7.33 -7.01
CA THR A 213 17.81 7.68 -5.70
C THR A 213 19.20 8.34 -5.80
N LEU A 214 20.07 7.83 -6.66
CA LEU A 214 21.43 8.34 -6.85
C LEU A 214 21.44 9.55 -7.78
N THR A 215 20.71 9.51 -8.89
CA THR A 215 20.58 10.64 -9.83
C THR A 215 20.01 11.88 -9.15
N THR A 216 18.94 11.73 -8.36
CA THR A 216 18.37 12.83 -7.55
C THR A 216 19.39 13.35 -6.54
N LYS A 217 20.05 12.47 -5.77
CA LYS A 217 21.04 12.86 -4.75
C LYS A 217 22.24 13.59 -5.35
N LEU A 218 22.70 13.19 -6.53
CA LEU A 218 23.82 13.79 -7.25
C LEU A 218 23.42 14.95 -8.19
N ALA A 219 22.14 15.36 -8.20
CA ALA A 219 21.59 16.40 -9.07
C ALA A 219 21.90 16.20 -10.57
N ILE A 220 21.97 14.94 -11.00
CA ILE A 220 22.04 14.52 -12.40
C ILE A 220 20.67 14.73 -13.03
N LYS A 221 20.64 15.38 -14.18
CA LYS A 221 19.43 15.58 -15.01
C LYS A 221 19.58 14.91 -16.38
N HIS A 222 20.81 14.74 -16.84
CA HIS A 222 21.09 14.30 -18.19
C HIS A 222 22.08 13.12 -18.22
N VAL A 223 21.83 12.16 -19.11
CA VAL A 223 22.70 11.00 -19.37
C VAL A 223 23.26 11.01 -20.80
N PRO A 224 24.48 10.51 -21.05
CA PRO A 224 25.36 9.83 -20.10
C PRO A 224 26.02 10.81 -19.12
N ALA A 225 26.22 10.37 -17.87
CA ALA A 225 26.92 11.13 -16.85
C ALA A 225 28.02 10.29 -16.18
N PHE A 226 29.23 10.85 -16.11
CA PHE A 226 30.39 10.27 -15.44
C PHE A 226 30.59 10.91 -14.06
N VAL A 227 30.85 10.10 -13.03
CA VAL A 227 31.08 10.57 -11.66
C VAL A 227 32.41 10.03 -11.15
N SER A 228 33.27 10.95 -10.72
CA SER A 228 34.61 10.69 -10.19
C SER A 228 34.85 11.46 -8.90
N GLN A 229 35.85 11.08 -8.12
CA GLN A 229 36.27 11.84 -6.94
C GLN A 229 37.32 12.88 -7.31
N VAL A 230 37.17 14.10 -6.80
CA VAL A 230 38.18 15.16 -6.83
C VAL A 230 38.30 15.74 -5.43
N ASN A 231 39.42 15.48 -4.76
CA ASN A 231 39.64 15.81 -3.34
C ASN A 231 38.48 15.27 -2.45
N LEU A 232 37.88 16.11 -1.62
CA LEU A 232 36.73 15.78 -0.76
C LEU A 232 35.36 15.97 -1.44
N HIS A 233 35.32 16.09 -2.77
CA HIS A 233 34.10 16.26 -3.55
C HIS A 233 33.95 15.15 -4.60
N LEU A 234 32.73 14.96 -5.08
CA LEU A 234 32.47 14.23 -6.33
C LEU A 234 32.37 15.24 -7.47
N LYS A 235 33.04 14.97 -8.60
CA LYS A 235 32.86 15.69 -9.87
C LYS A 235 31.91 14.89 -10.74
N ILE A 236 30.82 15.52 -11.17
CA ILE A 236 29.82 14.99 -12.09
C ILE A 236 30.01 15.68 -13.45
N GLU A 237 30.02 14.89 -14.52
CA GLU A 237 30.17 15.32 -15.90
C GLU A 237 29.04 14.71 -16.74
N GLU A 238 28.02 15.51 -17.07
CA GLU A 238 26.99 15.18 -18.06
C GLU A 238 27.60 15.45 -19.45
N ILE A 239 27.60 14.45 -20.33
CA ILE A 239 28.44 14.43 -21.55
C ILE A 239 27.55 14.39 -22.80
N ILE A 240 27.67 15.40 -23.68
CA ILE A 240 27.03 15.33 -24.99
C ILE A 240 27.71 14.25 -25.85
N LEU A 241 26.92 13.31 -26.38
CA LEU A 241 27.37 12.38 -27.41
C LEU A 241 26.95 12.89 -28.79
N PRO A 242 27.87 13.00 -29.76
CA PRO A 242 27.52 13.31 -31.14
C PRO A 242 26.68 12.15 -31.72
N PRO A 243 25.72 12.43 -32.62
CA PRO A 243 24.99 11.38 -33.30
C PRO A 243 25.95 10.51 -34.12
N SER A 244 25.71 9.20 -34.07
CA SER A 244 26.43 8.18 -34.82
C SER A 244 26.38 8.46 -36.33
N ARG A 245 27.46 8.10 -37.04
CA ARG A 245 27.59 8.42 -38.48
C ARG A 245 26.55 7.72 -39.34
N GLU A 246 26.00 6.61 -38.87
CA GLU A 246 24.99 5.80 -39.54
C GLU A 246 23.64 6.53 -39.64
N SER A 247 23.28 7.33 -38.62
CA SER A 247 22.01 8.07 -38.59
C SER A 247 21.87 9.16 -39.67
N LYS A 248 22.94 9.45 -40.42
CA LYS A 248 22.94 10.42 -41.54
C LYS A 248 22.61 9.84 -42.90
N VAL A 249 22.56 8.52 -43.05
CA VAL A 249 22.35 7.88 -44.38
C VAL A 249 20.87 7.72 -44.70
N GLU A 250 20.03 7.45 -43.70
CA GLU A 250 18.58 7.22 -43.88
C GLU A 250 17.79 8.49 -44.27
N GLY A 251 18.33 9.68 -43.98
CA GLY A 251 17.67 10.98 -44.22
C GLY A 251 18.00 11.64 -45.56
N ALA A 252 18.53 10.90 -46.53
CA ALA A 252 19.05 11.41 -47.81
C ALA A 252 18.50 10.67 -49.04
N ARG A 253 17.21 10.38 -49.04
CA ARG A 253 16.44 9.77 -50.14
C ARG A 253 15.08 10.45 -50.29
#